data_AF-A0A6B3EBJ0-F1
#
_entry.id   AF-A0A6B3EBJ0-F1
#
_cell.length_a   1.000
_cell.length_b   1.000
_cell.length_c   1.000
_cell.angle_alpha   90.00
_cell.angle_beta   90.00
_cell.angle_gamma   90.00
#
_symmetry.space_group_name_H-M   'P 1'
#
loop_
_entity.id
_entity.type
_entity.pdbx_description
1 polymer ?
#
loop_
_entity_poly.entity_id
_entity_poly.type
_entity_poly.pdbx_seq_one_letter_code
_entity_poly.pdbx_strand_id
1 'polypeptide(L)' 'MPHSKDHDLYSLDLTGASFVKACGGPCTEGCVTLARIGADAWALGDSKRPGAEPLRFTTEELSVAGIDPTRFGLTI' A
#
# COMPACT_ATOMS: atom_id res chain seq x y z
N MET A 1 -6.59 17.03 16.05
CA MET A 1 -5.77 15.84 15.76
C MET A 1 -4.65 16.30 14.83
N PRO A 2 -3.38 16.37 15.27
CA PRO A 2 -2.33 16.93 14.45
C PRO A 2 -1.90 15.91 13.39
N HIS A 3 -1.96 16.31 12.12
CA HIS A 3 -1.40 15.56 11.00
C HIS A 3 0.11 15.43 11.20
N SER A 4 0.56 14.23 11.56
CA SER A 4 1.96 13.91 11.78
C SER A 4 2.71 13.95 10.45
N LYS A 5 3.57 14.96 10.30
CA LYS A 5 4.77 15.02 9.44
C LYS A 5 4.70 14.23 8.13
N ASP A 6 4.46 14.96 7.04
CA ASP A 6 4.96 14.73 5.68
C ASP A 6 6.38 14.13 5.69
N HIS A 7 6.49 12.80 5.83
CA HIS A 7 7.52 12.10 5.09
C HIS A 7 6.99 12.07 3.67
N ASP A 8 7.68 12.74 2.76
CA ASP A 8 7.35 12.67 1.34
C ASP A 8 7.47 11.21 0.88
N LEU A 9 6.36 10.47 0.95
CA LEU A 9 6.34 9.05 0.61
C LEU A 9 6.64 8.83 -0.87
N TYR A 10 6.44 9.85 -1.71
CA TYR A 10 6.73 9.80 -3.13
C TYR A 10 8.22 9.97 -3.42
N SER A 11 9.01 10.48 -2.46
CA SER A 11 10.48 10.51 -2.55
C SER A 11 11.13 9.13 -2.33
N LEU A 12 10.38 8.14 -1.83
CA LEU A 12 10.90 6.80 -1.57
C LEU A 12 11.02 5.99 -2.86
N ASP A 13 12.15 5.29 -2.99
CA ASP A 13 12.44 4.44 -4.14
C ASP A 13 11.52 3.21 -4.17
N LEU A 14 10.97 2.93 -5.36
CA LEU A 14 10.11 1.75 -5.59
C LEU A 14 10.84 0.62 -6.29
N THR A 15 12.08 0.83 -6.75
CA THR A 15 12.77 -0.08 -7.66
C THR A 15 13.09 -1.43 -7.01
N GLY A 16 13.27 -1.46 -5.69
CA GLY A 16 13.43 -2.68 -4.89
C GLY A 16 12.15 -3.23 -4.25
N ALA A 17 10.99 -2.59 -4.48
CA ALA A 17 9.76 -2.92 -3.78
C ALA A 17 9.15 -4.24 -4.29
N SER A 18 8.86 -5.16 -3.37
CA SER A 18 8.20 -6.44 -3.68
C SER A 18 6.69 -6.29 -3.52
N PHE A 19 5.99 -6.21 -4.65
CA PHE A 19 4.53 -6.09 -4.68
C PHE A 19 3.85 -7.46 -4.53
N VAL A 20 3.00 -7.58 -3.52
CA VAL A 20 2.16 -8.75 -3.29
C VAL A 20 0.72 -8.41 -3.63
N LYS A 21 0.05 -9.30 -4.36
CA LYS A 21 -1.35 -9.13 -4.75
C LYS A 21 -2.26 -9.76 -3.70
N ALA A 22 -3.27 -9.03 -3.25
CA ALA A 22 -4.41 -9.59 -2.53
C ALA A 22 -5.72 -9.13 -3.17
N CYS A 23 -6.73 -9.99 -3.07
CA CYS A 23 -8.08 -9.73 -3.56
C CYS A 23 -9.05 -9.75 -2.39
N GLY A 24 -10.05 -8.88 -2.42
CA GLY A 24 -11.02 -8.78 -1.34
C GLY A 24 -12.15 -7.80 -1.66
N GLY A 25 -12.80 -7.34 -0.58
CA GLY A 25 -14.03 -6.54 -0.66
C GLY A 25 -15.29 -7.39 -0.81
N PRO A 26 -16.47 -6.78 -0.63
CA PRO A 26 -17.76 -7.50 -0.64
C PRO A 26 -18.08 -8.20 -1.95
N CYS A 27 -17.44 -7.76 -3.05
CA CYS A 27 -17.62 -8.37 -4.38
C CYS A 27 -16.46 -9.32 -4.77
N THR A 28 -15.39 -9.46 -3.96
CA THR A 28 -14.19 -10.29 -4.27
C THR A 28 -13.43 -9.95 -5.57
N GLU A 29 -13.93 -9.03 -6.39
CA GLU A 29 -13.36 -8.60 -7.67
C GLU A 29 -12.32 -7.46 -7.53
N GLY A 30 -12.21 -6.89 -6.33
CA GLY A 30 -11.24 -5.85 -6.00
C GLY A 30 -9.91 -6.49 -5.66
N CYS A 31 -8.98 -6.50 -6.61
CA CYS A 31 -7.62 -6.94 -6.38
C CYS A 31 -6.67 -5.74 -6.47
N VAL A 32 -5.82 -5.58 -5.45
CA VAL A 32 -4.77 -4.56 -5.40
C VAL A 32 -3.44 -5.23 -5.13
N THR A 33 -2.35 -4.54 -5.45
CA THR A 33 -1.01 -4.92 -5.03
C THR A 33 -0.56 -4.02 -3.89
N LEU A 34 0.22 -4.56 -2.96
CA LEU A 34 0.79 -3.81 -1.85
C LEU A 34 2.27 -4.18 -1.71
N ALA A 35 3.13 -3.18 -1.54
CA ALA A 35 4.53 -3.36 -1.24
C ALA A 35 4.94 -2.49 -0.05
N ARG A 36 5.83 -3.01 0.79
CA ARG A 36 6.49 -2.22 1.83
C ARG A 36 7.65 -1.44 1.19
N ILE A 37 7.67 -0.13 1.40
CA ILE A 37 8.69 0.78 0.84
C ILE A 37 9.46 1.54 1.93
N GLY A 38 9.08 1.36 3.20
CA GLY A 38 9.75 1.90 4.37
C GLY A 38 9.22 1.31 5.67
N ALA A 39 9.64 1.87 6.81
CA ALA A 39 9.20 1.40 8.12
C ALA A 39 7.67 1.49 8.28
N ASP A 40 7.10 2.66 7.97
CA ASP A 40 5.66 2.94 8.01
C ASP A 40 5.13 3.40 6.66
N ALA A 41 5.77 3.00 5.56
CA ALA A 41 5.46 3.47 4.22
C ALA A 41 5.16 2.30 3.29
N TRP A 42 4.07 2.44 2.53
CA TRP A 42 3.52 1.40 1.69
C TRP A 42 3.16 1.95 0.32
N ALA A 43 3.39 1.15 -0.73
CA ALA A 43 2.95 1.44 -2.08
C ALA A 43 1.80 0.50 -2.46
N LEU A 44 0.65 1.07 -2.79
CA LEU A 44 -0.56 0.38 -3.22
C LEU A 44 -0.78 0.57 -4.72
N GLY A 45 -0.77 -0.52 -5.47
CA GLY A 45 -1.01 -0.53 -6.92
C GLY A 45 -2.37 -1.12 -7.28
N ASP A 46 -2.92 -0.67 -8.41
CA ASP A 46 -4.07 -1.31 -9.04
C ASP A 46 -3.60 -2.52 -9.85
N SER A 47 -4.00 -3.73 -9.42
CA SER A 47 -3.59 -4.96 -10.11
C SER A 47 -4.19 -5.10 -11.52
N LYS A 48 -5.23 -4.31 -11.86
CA LYS A 48 -5.81 -4.21 -13.21
C LYS A 48 -5.07 -3.19 -14.08
N ARG A 49 -4.21 -2.35 -13.50
CA ARG A 49 -3.41 -1.32 -14.18
C ARG A 49 -1.95 -1.38 -13.71
N PRO A 50 -1.18 -2.42 -14.09
CA PRO A 50 0.19 -2.62 -13.61
C PRO A 50 1.19 -1.54 -14.02
N GLY A 51 0.87 -0.70 -15.01
CA GLY A 51 1.69 0.45 -15.41
C GLY A 51 1.26 1.78 -14.79
N ALA A 52 0.20 1.81 -13.98
CA ALA A 52 -0.18 3.01 -13.24
C ALA A 52 0.76 3.20 -12.05
N GLU A 53 1.08 4.45 -11.75
CA GLU A 53 1.91 4.78 -10.60
C GLU A 53 1.18 4.39 -9.30
N PRO A 54 1.81 3.62 -8.39
CA PRO A 54 1.15 3.20 -7.16
C PRO A 54 0.93 4.39 -6.21
N LEU A 55 -0.16 4.38 -5.47
CA LEU A 55 -0.41 5.36 -4.42
C LEU A 55 0.45 5.02 -3.19
N ARG A 56 0.96 6.02 -2.49
CA ARG A 56 1.73 5.80 -1.26
C ARG A 56 0.91 6.17 -0.04
N PHE A 57 0.99 5.32 0.98
CA PHE A 57 0.27 5.48 2.22
C PHE A 57 1.16 5.16 3.41
N THR A 58 0.89 5.83 4.52
CA THR A 58 1.40 5.41 5.83
C THR A 58 0.67 4.18 6.36
N THR A 59 1.25 3.48 7.33
CA THR A 59 0.57 2.38 8.03
C THR A 59 -0.77 2.83 8.65
N GLU A 60 -0.83 4.04 9.20
CA GLU A 60 -2.06 4.61 9.78
C GLU A 60 -3.13 4.86 8.70
N GLU A 61 -2.75 5.47 7.56
CA GLU A 61 -3.68 5.71 6.45
C GLU A 61 -4.22 4.42 5.83
N LEU A 62 -3.37 3.39 5.68
CA LEU A 62 -3.83 2.07 5.24
C LEU A 62 -4.87 1.47 6.19
N SER A 63 -4.63 1.58 7.50
CA SER A 63 -5.56 1.07 8.51
C SER A 63 -6.90 1.78 8.45
N VAL A 64 -6.90 3.11 8.30
CA VAL A 64 -8.13 3.91 8.11
C VAL A 64 -8.85 3.54 6.82
N ALA A 65 -8.11 3.21 5.75
CA ALA A 65 -8.66 2.70 4.50
C ALA A 65 -9.17 1.24 4.59
N GLY A 66 -9.00 0.57 5.73
CA GLY A 66 -9.41 -0.82 5.94
C GLY A 66 -8.51 -1.85 5.23
N ILE A 67 -7.29 -1.45 4.88
CA ILE A 67 -6.29 -2.29 4.23
C ILE A 67 -5.31 -2.79 5.30
N ASP A 68 -5.30 -4.10 5.50
CA ASP A 68 -4.42 -4.76 6.46
C ASP A 68 -3.28 -5.48 5.70
N PRO A 69 -2.01 -5.05 5.87
CA PRO A 69 -0.85 -5.69 5.24
C PRO A 69 -0.73 -7.20 5.53
N THR A 70 -1.24 -7.68 6.67
CA THR A 70 -1.20 -9.11 7.01
C THR A 70 -2.04 -9.96 6.06
N ARG A 71 -3.08 -9.39 5.43
CA ARG A 71 -3.86 -10.08 4.39
C ARG A 71 -3.08 -10.29 3.09
N PHE A 72 -2.00 -9.55 2.92
CA PHE A 72 -1.03 -9.73 1.83
C PHE A 72 0.11 -10.67 2.24
N GLY A 73 0.08 -11.25 3.44
CA GLY A 73 1.20 -12.02 3.99
C GLY A 73 2.41 -11.17 4.36
N LEU A 74 2.25 -9.85 4.45
CA LEU A 74 3.31 -8.91 4.81
C LEU A 74 3.31 -8.71 6.33
N THR A 75 4.50 -8.66 6.91
CA THR A 75 4.68 -8.37 8.34
C THR A 75 4.93 -6.87 8.52
N ILE A 76 4.30 -6.30 9.55
CA ILE A 76 4.42 -4.90 9.95
C ILE A 76 5.76 -4.72 10.66
#